data_AF-A0A8S7XP17-F1
#
_entry.id   AF-A0A8S7XP17-F1
#
_cell.length_a   1.000
_cell.length_b   1.000
_cell.length_c   1.000
_cell.angle_alpha   90.00
_cell.angle_beta   90.00
_cell.angle_gamma   90.00
#
_symmetry.space_group_name_H-M   'P 1'
#
loop_
_entity.id
_entity.type
_entity.pdbx_description
1 polymer ?
#
loop_
_entity_poly.entity_id
_entity_poly.type
_entity_poly.pdbx_seq_one_letter_code
_entity_poly.pdbx_strand_id
1 'polypeptide(L)'
;MQGKNTIVTTGDYSIGLLSQTSGNLNTDTIIRVNSDGSVTPSFSDGDDTFIVTAGNHAVGVLACASPGSARACVSSLDEESTTDTGSNENNAIAKLDMAKGEITTHGTESYAAYANGTVVKAGDTLDYTNASVTLTDVNITTHGDNAHAIAARQGTVSFNQGEIYTTGPDAAIAKIYNGGTVTLKNTSAVAHQGAGIVLESSINGQEATVD
;
A
#
# COMPACT_ATOMS: atom_id res chain seq x y z
N MET A 1 -5.60 -16.10 3.05
CA MET A 1 -5.45 -16.63 4.43
C MET A 1 -6.81 -16.63 5.10
N GLN A 2 -7.10 -17.61 5.97
CA GLN A 2 -8.41 -17.78 6.63
C GLN A 2 -8.23 -18.00 8.14
N GLY A 3 -9.23 -17.64 8.94
CA GLY A 3 -9.21 -17.73 10.41
C GLY A 3 -8.39 -16.63 11.08
N LYS A 4 -8.14 -16.79 12.37
CA LYS A 4 -7.26 -15.91 13.15
C LYS A 4 -5.81 -16.11 12.78
N ASN A 5 -5.18 -15.08 12.25
CA ASN A 5 -3.79 -15.13 11.80
C ASN A 5 -2.97 -14.06 12.51
N THR A 6 -1.72 -14.37 12.83
CA THR A 6 -0.73 -13.40 13.31
C THR A 6 0.52 -13.53 12.46
N ILE A 7 0.90 -12.44 11.80
CA ILE A 7 2.13 -12.32 11.02
C ILE A 7 3.01 -11.30 11.71
N VAL A 8 4.21 -11.71 12.08
CA VAL A 8 5.22 -10.81 12.67
C VAL A 8 6.46 -10.86 11.79
N THR A 9 6.89 -9.70 11.31
CA THR A 9 8.11 -9.57 10.51
C THR A 9 9.05 -8.56 11.13
N THR A 10 10.34 -8.88 11.10
CA THR A 10 11.39 -8.05 11.72
C THR A 10 12.57 -7.92 10.77
N GLY A 11 13.19 -6.75 10.76
CA GLY A 11 14.35 -6.43 9.93
C GLY A 11 14.04 -5.29 8.97
N ASP A 12 15.08 -4.60 8.52
CA ASP A 12 14.92 -3.49 7.58
C ASP A 12 14.37 -4.01 6.24
N TYR A 13 13.49 -3.22 5.62
CA TYR A 13 12.75 -3.56 4.39
C TYR A 13 11.90 -4.84 4.49
N SER A 14 11.55 -5.27 5.71
CA SER A 14 10.69 -6.45 5.91
C SER A 14 9.25 -6.18 5.48
N ILE A 15 8.57 -7.21 4.98
CA ILE A 15 7.18 -7.12 4.49
C ILE A 15 6.32 -8.18 5.16
N GLY A 16 5.16 -7.80 5.70
CA GLY A 16 4.18 -8.75 6.23
C GLY A 16 3.59 -9.63 5.11
N LEU A 17 2.95 -9.00 4.11
CA LEU A 17 2.43 -9.67 2.92
C LEU A 17 2.77 -8.90 1.64
N LEU A 18 3.27 -9.62 0.63
CA LEU A 18 3.68 -9.05 -0.66
C LEU A 18 2.94 -9.73 -1.81
N SER A 19 2.11 -8.96 -2.53
CA SER A 19 1.62 -9.32 -3.86
C SER A 19 2.52 -8.67 -4.90
N GLN A 20 3.16 -9.47 -5.75
CA GLN A 20 4.14 -8.98 -6.71
C GLN A 20 3.98 -9.64 -8.08
N THR A 21 4.06 -8.83 -9.14
CA THR A 21 4.23 -9.33 -10.51
C THR A 21 5.61 -8.92 -11.06
N SER A 22 6.27 -9.84 -11.75
CA SER A 22 7.50 -9.54 -12.52
C SER A 22 7.14 -9.09 -13.93
N GLY A 23 7.90 -8.12 -14.45
CA GLY A 23 7.60 -7.28 -15.62
C GLY A 23 7.31 -7.92 -16.99
N ASN A 24 7.14 -9.23 -17.11
CA ASN A 24 7.10 -9.93 -18.40
C ASN A 24 6.09 -11.07 -18.51
N LEU A 25 5.28 -11.32 -17.49
CA LEU A 25 4.23 -12.34 -17.53
C LEU A 25 2.90 -11.63 -17.34
N ASN A 26 1.99 -11.72 -18.33
CA ASN A 26 0.61 -11.22 -18.26
C ASN A 26 -0.25 -12.03 -17.25
N THR A 27 0.30 -12.29 -16.07
CA THR A 27 -0.28 -13.13 -15.03
C THR A 27 -0.37 -12.30 -13.76
N ASP A 28 -1.60 -12.06 -13.35
CA ASP A 28 -1.90 -11.32 -12.13
C ASP A 28 -1.47 -12.11 -10.90
N THR A 29 -1.03 -11.40 -9.87
CA THR A 29 -0.90 -11.93 -8.52
C THR A 29 -1.93 -11.28 -7.64
N ILE A 30 -2.79 -12.08 -7.03
CA ILE A 30 -3.85 -11.59 -6.15
C ILE A 30 -3.78 -12.33 -4.82
N ILE A 31 -3.44 -11.60 -3.76
CA ILE A 31 -3.49 -12.10 -2.39
C ILE A 31 -4.81 -11.64 -1.76
N ARG A 32 -5.55 -12.58 -1.19
CA ARG A 32 -6.75 -12.29 -0.40
C ARG A 32 -6.57 -12.79 1.03
N VAL A 33 -6.78 -11.90 1.98
CA VAL A 33 -6.80 -12.16 3.41
C VAL A 33 -8.22 -11.90 3.88
N ASN A 34 -9.01 -12.98 3.94
CA ASN A 34 -10.38 -12.92 4.40
C ASN A 34 -10.51 -13.89 5.57
N SER A 35 -10.83 -13.34 6.73
CA SER A 35 -11.07 -14.04 7.99
C SER A 35 -11.97 -15.27 7.82
N ASP A 36 -12.99 -15.17 6.97
CA ASP A 36 -14.01 -16.20 6.74
C ASP A 36 -13.72 -17.14 5.55
N GLY A 37 -12.57 -16.97 4.89
CA GLY A 37 -12.16 -17.78 3.73
C GLY A 37 -12.93 -17.51 2.43
N SER A 38 -13.81 -16.51 2.40
CA SER A 38 -14.56 -16.14 1.21
C SER A 38 -13.66 -15.50 0.14
N VAL A 39 -14.14 -15.44 -1.10
CA VAL A 39 -13.46 -14.75 -2.21
C VAL A 39 -13.75 -13.24 -2.24
N THR A 40 -14.81 -12.82 -1.57
CA THR A 40 -15.28 -11.42 -1.48
C THR A 40 -15.21 -10.97 -0.02
N PRO A 41 -14.66 -9.79 0.30
CA PRO A 41 -14.65 -9.27 1.67
C PRO A 41 -16.02 -9.44 2.35
N SER A 42 -16.04 -10.12 3.49
CA SER A 42 -17.25 -10.49 4.22
C SER A 42 -17.15 -10.03 5.66
N PHE A 43 -18.29 -9.57 6.20
CA PHE A 43 -18.36 -8.94 7.52
C PHE A 43 -18.64 -9.94 8.65
N SER A 44 -18.39 -11.25 8.51
CA SER A 44 -18.66 -12.22 9.58
C SER A 44 -17.75 -12.03 10.80
N ASP A 45 -18.32 -11.97 12.01
CA ASP A 45 -17.59 -11.73 13.26
C ASP A 45 -16.65 -12.89 13.64
N GLY A 46 -15.42 -12.58 14.08
CA GLY A 46 -14.63 -13.49 14.93
C GLY A 46 -13.28 -14.01 14.45
N ASP A 47 -12.74 -13.61 13.28
CA ASP A 47 -11.54 -14.22 12.67
C ASP A 47 -10.46 -13.21 12.19
N ASP A 48 -10.08 -12.27 13.04
CA ASP A 48 -9.18 -11.16 12.65
C ASP A 48 -7.74 -11.58 12.26
N THR A 49 -7.15 -10.87 11.29
CA THR A 49 -5.73 -11.01 10.93
C THR A 49 -4.89 -9.86 11.48
N PHE A 50 -3.86 -10.17 12.26
CA PHE A 50 -2.95 -9.20 12.86
C PHE A 50 -1.60 -9.23 12.16
N ILE A 51 -1.14 -8.09 11.67
CA ILE A 51 0.17 -7.91 11.02
C ILE A 51 0.97 -6.91 11.83
N VAL A 52 2.16 -7.33 12.28
CA VAL A 52 3.10 -6.46 12.98
C VAL A 52 4.43 -6.45 12.25
N THR A 53 4.92 -5.27 11.90
CA THR A 53 6.23 -5.11 11.25
C THR A 53 7.15 -4.20 12.06
N ALA A 54 8.43 -4.59 12.10
CA ALA A 54 9.47 -3.84 12.82
C ALA A 54 10.78 -3.86 12.03
N GLY A 55 11.53 -2.76 12.09
CA GLY A 55 12.68 -2.49 11.23
C GLY A 55 12.38 -1.36 10.24
N ASN A 56 13.39 -0.63 9.80
CA ASN A 56 13.20 0.57 8.98
C ASN A 56 12.72 0.20 7.58
N HIS A 57 11.92 1.07 6.96
CA HIS A 57 11.30 0.82 5.65
C HIS A 57 10.42 -0.45 5.58
N ALA A 58 9.94 -0.93 6.72
CA ALA A 58 9.09 -2.12 6.76
C ALA A 58 7.69 -1.81 6.22
N VAL A 59 7.04 -2.81 5.63
CA VAL A 59 5.70 -2.68 5.05
C VAL A 59 4.75 -3.74 5.59
N GLY A 60 3.60 -3.33 6.13
CA GLY A 60 2.56 -4.27 6.57
C GLY A 60 2.05 -5.11 5.41
N VAL A 61 1.41 -4.44 4.44
CA VAL A 61 0.92 -5.05 3.20
C VAL A 61 1.39 -4.25 1.98
N LEU A 62 1.88 -4.96 0.96
CA LEU A 62 2.46 -4.36 -0.24
C LEU A 62 1.88 -5.01 -1.50
N ALA A 63 1.36 -4.19 -2.40
CA ALA A 63 1.12 -4.58 -3.78
C ALA A 63 2.15 -3.89 -4.68
N CYS A 64 2.88 -4.67 -5.47
CA CYS A 64 3.95 -4.16 -6.32
C CYS A 64 3.88 -4.74 -7.72
N ALA A 65 3.63 -3.88 -8.71
CA ALA A 65 3.57 -4.29 -10.11
C ALA A 65 4.75 -3.68 -10.87
N SER A 66 5.70 -4.55 -11.24
CA SER A 66 6.76 -4.25 -12.21
C SER A 66 7.40 -2.86 -12.06
N PRO A 67 7.98 -2.48 -10.90
CA PRO A 67 8.43 -1.12 -10.60
C PRO A 67 9.52 -0.57 -11.54
N GLY A 68 10.03 -1.39 -12.48
CA GLY A 68 11.09 -1.07 -13.43
C GLY A 68 12.45 -1.58 -12.97
N SER A 69 13.48 -1.39 -13.79
CA SER A 69 14.87 -1.72 -13.43
C SER A 69 15.49 -0.72 -12.46
N ALA A 70 14.89 0.47 -12.32
CA ALA A 70 15.37 1.54 -11.46
C ALA A 70 14.79 1.52 -10.04
N ARG A 71 13.83 0.63 -9.75
CA ARG A 71 13.07 0.66 -8.49
C ARG A 71 12.77 -0.74 -7.98
N ALA A 72 13.00 -0.96 -6.69
CA ALA A 72 12.59 -2.18 -6.00
C ALA A 72 11.17 -2.03 -5.40
N CYS A 73 10.48 -3.13 -5.12
CA CYS A 73 9.15 -3.06 -4.50
C CYS A 73 9.13 -2.37 -3.14
N VAL A 74 10.23 -2.53 -2.39
CA VAL A 74 10.45 -1.95 -1.05
C VAL A 74 11.23 -0.64 -1.07
N SER A 75 11.46 -0.06 -2.25
CA SER A 75 12.04 1.29 -2.35
C SER A 75 11.20 2.28 -1.56
N SER A 76 11.86 3.25 -0.93
CA SER A 76 11.13 4.34 -0.26
C SER A 76 10.35 5.15 -1.30
N LEU A 77 9.26 5.79 -0.86
CA LEU A 77 8.47 6.66 -1.74
C LEU A 77 9.33 7.75 -2.40
N ASP A 78 10.29 8.28 -1.64
CA ASP A 78 11.10 9.44 -2.01
C ASP A 78 12.37 9.05 -2.80
N GLU A 79 12.62 7.76 -3.03
CA GLU A 79 13.71 7.31 -3.90
C GLU A 79 13.39 7.74 -5.34
N GLU A 80 14.09 8.78 -5.81
CA GLU A 80 13.93 9.36 -7.14
C GLU A 80 14.25 8.33 -8.22
N SER A 81 13.21 7.88 -8.94
CA SER A 81 13.38 7.26 -10.24
C SER A 81 13.05 8.32 -11.29
N THR A 82 14.07 9.08 -11.70
CA THR A 82 13.97 10.07 -12.80
C THR A 82 13.89 9.41 -14.17
N THR A 83 14.16 8.11 -14.26
CA THR A 83 13.91 7.33 -15.46
C THR A 83 12.44 6.96 -15.48
N ASP A 84 11.69 7.72 -16.26
CA ASP A 84 10.46 7.28 -16.89
C ASP A 84 10.67 5.83 -17.33
N THR A 85 10.09 4.87 -16.62
CA THR A 85 9.95 3.51 -17.17
C THR A 85 8.92 3.69 -18.26
N GLY A 86 9.38 4.09 -19.45
CA GLY A 86 8.55 4.27 -20.62
C GLY A 86 7.56 3.12 -20.69
N SER A 87 6.28 3.45 -20.92
CA SER A 87 5.14 2.56 -20.71
C SER A 87 5.49 1.09 -20.84
N ASN A 88 5.49 0.37 -19.71
CA ASN A 88 5.57 -1.08 -19.81
C ASN A 88 4.25 -1.53 -20.44
N GLU A 89 4.32 -2.31 -21.52
CA GLU A 89 3.15 -3.03 -22.06
C GLU A 89 2.66 -4.14 -21.11
N ASN A 90 3.21 -4.19 -19.89
CA ASN A 90 2.85 -5.16 -18.88
C ASN A 90 1.55 -4.75 -18.19
N ASN A 91 0.49 -5.49 -18.52
CA ASN A 91 -0.83 -5.35 -17.92
C ASN A 91 -1.00 -6.21 -16.66
N ALA A 92 0.04 -6.89 -16.19
CA ALA A 92 -0.06 -7.77 -15.02
C ALA A 92 -0.34 -6.99 -13.74
N ILE A 93 -1.34 -7.45 -13.02
CA ILE A 93 -1.86 -6.75 -11.84
C ILE A 93 -1.35 -7.43 -10.57
N ALA A 94 -0.77 -6.64 -9.67
CA ALA A 94 -0.51 -7.03 -8.29
C ALA A 94 -1.63 -6.49 -7.39
N LYS A 95 -2.44 -7.37 -6.80
CA LYS A 95 -3.51 -7.01 -5.87
C LYS A 95 -3.30 -7.64 -4.51
N LEU A 96 -3.60 -6.88 -3.46
CA LEU A 96 -3.69 -7.37 -2.11
C LEU A 96 -4.98 -6.84 -1.48
N ASP A 97 -5.91 -7.74 -1.22
CA ASP A 97 -7.16 -7.44 -0.55
C ASP A 97 -7.11 -8.04 0.86
N MET A 98 -7.30 -7.21 1.88
CA MET A 98 -7.41 -7.64 3.27
C MET A 98 -8.70 -7.11 3.89
N ALA A 99 -9.46 -8.03 4.48
CA ALA A 99 -10.64 -7.72 5.25
C ALA A 99 -10.43 -8.16 6.70
N LYS A 100 -10.82 -7.30 7.64
CA LYS A 100 -10.75 -7.51 9.09
C LYS A 100 -9.36 -7.70 9.68
N GLY A 101 -9.05 -6.88 10.66
CA GLY A 101 -7.89 -7.07 11.52
C GLY A 101 -7.11 -5.80 11.76
N GLU A 102 -5.83 -5.95 12.05
CA GLU A 102 -4.97 -4.86 12.48
C GLU A 102 -3.62 -4.93 11.75
N ILE A 103 -3.10 -3.76 11.37
CA ILE A 103 -1.75 -3.60 10.86
C ILE A 103 -1.03 -2.57 11.73
N THR A 104 0.05 -3.00 12.38
CA THR A 104 0.87 -2.14 13.22
C THR A 104 2.32 -2.11 12.72
N THR A 105 2.85 -0.91 12.50
CA THR A 105 4.24 -0.72 12.04
C THR A 105 5.05 0.14 13.02
N HIS A 106 6.27 -0.29 13.31
CA HIS A 106 7.14 0.36 14.30
C HIS A 106 8.37 1.07 13.72
N GLY A 107 8.83 0.69 12.53
CA GLY A 107 10.07 1.21 11.95
C GLY A 107 9.95 2.63 11.41
N THR A 108 11.09 3.32 11.30
CA THR A 108 11.18 4.61 10.59
C THR A 108 10.94 4.41 9.09
N GLU A 109 10.38 5.42 8.42
CA GLU A 109 10.09 5.43 6.97
C GLU A 109 9.30 4.19 6.51
N SER A 110 8.44 3.67 7.39
CA SER A 110 7.68 2.44 7.17
C SER A 110 6.24 2.71 6.75
N TYR A 111 5.58 1.71 6.17
CA TYR A 111 4.24 1.85 5.61
C TYR A 111 3.31 0.74 6.12
N ALA A 112 2.11 1.05 6.61
CA ALA A 112 1.17 -0.03 6.94
C ALA A 112 0.60 -0.66 5.65
N ALA A 113 0.20 0.17 4.70
CA ALA A 113 -0.26 -0.26 3.38
C ALA A 113 0.45 0.52 2.28
N TYR A 114 0.99 -0.18 1.29
CA TYR A 114 1.68 0.45 0.16
C TYR A 114 1.29 -0.17 -1.18
N ALA A 115 0.85 0.67 -2.11
CA ALA A 115 0.73 0.31 -3.53
C ALA A 115 1.85 0.97 -4.34
N ASN A 116 2.70 0.15 -4.94
CA ASN A 116 3.87 0.55 -5.72
C ASN A 116 3.73 0.03 -7.17
N GLY A 117 2.99 0.76 -8.00
CA GLY A 117 2.66 0.35 -9.36
C GLY A 117 3.49 1.07 -10.42
N THR A 118 3.16 0.86 -11.68
CA THR A 118 3.76 1.62 -12.79
C THR A 118 2.70 2.13 -13.71
N VAL A 119 3.04 3.18 -14.45
CA VAL A 119 2.14 3.72 -15.45
C VAL A 119 2.00 2.75 -16.61
N VAL A 120 0.78 2.26 -16.81
CA VAL A 120 0.37 1.54 -18.02
C VAL A 120 -0.26 2.56 -18.96
N LYS A 121 0.21 2.66 -20.20
CA LYS A 121 -0.44 3.52 -21.21
C LYS A 121 -1.50 2.71 -21.94
N ALA A 122 -2.76 3.13 -21.84
CA ALA A 122 -3.86 2.63 -22.65
C ALA A 122 -4.30 3.75 -23.61
N GLY A 123 -3.56 3.92 -24.72
CA GLY A 123 -3.74 5.07 -25.61
C GLY A 123 -3.18 6.36 -24.99
N ASP A 124 -3.96 7.44 -25.00
CA ASP A 124 -3.60 8.74 -24.40
C ASP A 124 -3.86 8.80 -22.89
N THR A 125 -4.48 7.76 -22.31
CA THR A 125 -4.82 7.69 -20.88
C THR A 125 -3.74 6.94 -20.11
N LEU A 126 -3.30 7.54 -19.01
CA LEU A 126 -2.41 6.90 -18.04
C LEU A 126 -3.25 6.06 -17.07
N ASP A 127 -2.93 4.78 -16.95
CA ASP A 127 -3.55 3.85 -16.02
C ASP A 127 -2.56 3.47 -14.92
N TYR A 128 -2.93 3.75 -13.66
CA TYR A 128 -2.13 3.53 -12.45
C TYR A 128 -2.69 2.38 -11.60
N THR A 129 -3.52 1.50 -12.16
CA THR A 129 -4.26 0.48 -11.40
C THR A 129 -3.58 -0.90 -11.35
N ASN A 130 -2.36 -1.01 -11.90
CA ASN A 130 -1.67 -2.29 -11.96
C ASN A 130 -1.13 -2.77 -10.60
N ALA A 131 -1.00 -1.89 -9.61
CA ALA A 131 -0.78 -2.26 -8.21
C ALA A 131 -1.92 -1.70 -7.35
N SER A 132 -2.64 -2.56 -6.64
CA SER A 132 -3.73 -2.14 -5.77
C SER A 132 -3.73 -2.83 -4.41
N VAL A 133 -3.91 -2.05 -3.35
CA VAL A 133 -4.22 -2.55 -2.01
C VAL A 133 -5.65 -2.16 -1.65
N THR A 134 -6.47 -3.12 -1.24
CA THR A 134 -7.82 -2.88 -0.70
C THR A 134 -7.87 -3.32 0.76
N LEU A 135 -8.16 -2.40 1.66
CA LEU A 135 -8.38 -2.67 3.08
C LEU A 135 -9.83 -2.41 3.45
N THR A 136 -10.48 -3.39 4.07
CA THR A 136 -11.86 -3.25 4.55
C THR A 136 -11.99 -3.69 6.01
N ASP A 137 -12.52 -2.82 6.86
CA ASP A 137 -12.69 -3.08 8.30
C ASP A 137 -11.35 -3.41 9.00
N VAL A 138 -10.29 -2.67 8.65
CA VAL A 138 -8.93 -2.85 9.18
C VAL A 138 -8.56 -1.66 10.04
N ASN A 139 -7.92 -1.89 11.19
CA ASN A 139 -7.31 -0.83 11.99
C ASN A 139 -5.83 -0.72 11.67
N ILE A 140 -5.33 0.51 11.51
CA ILE A 140 -3.92 0.78 11.25
C ILE A 140 -3.34 1.62 12.38
N THR A 141 -2.19 1.20 12.89
CA THR A 141 -1.36 2.02 13.78
C THR A 141 0.07 2.12 13.26
N THR A 142 0.63 3.33 13.17
CA THR A 142 2.05 3.51 12.85
C THR A 142 2.77 4.32 13.93
N HIS A 143 3.99 3.91 14.27
CA HIS A 143 4.75 4.47 15.39
C HIS A 143 6.08 5.10 15.02
N GLY A 144 6.72 4.68 13.93
CA GLY A 144 8.05 5.17 13.56
C GLY A 144 8.06 6.59 13.00
N ASP A 145 9.23 7.21 13.03
CA ASP A 145 9.46 8.50 12.38
C ASP A 145 9.21 8.39 10.86
N ASN A 146 8.49 9.34 10.27
CA ASN A 146 8.06 9.31 8.88
C ASN A 146 7.34 8.00 8.47
N ALA A 147 6.74 7.28 9.43
CA ALA A 147 6.06 6.01 9.16
C ALA A 147 4.59 6.24 8.76
N HIS A 148 4.34 6.42 7.47
CA HIS A 148 3.01 6.73 6.97
C HIS A 148 2.08 5.51 7.04
N ALA A 149 0.80 5.72 7.37
CA ALA A 149 -0.16 4.62 7.38
C ALA A 149 -0.40 4.08 5.96
N ILE A 150 -0.74 4.95 5.03
CA ILE A 150 -1.00 4.60 3.63
C ILE A 150 0.02 5.28 2.72
N ALA A 151 0.53 4.52 1.76
CA ALA A 151 1.41 4.99 0.71
C ALA A 151 0.87 4.57 -0.67
N ALA A 152 0.91 5.47 -1.64
CA ALA A 152 0.55 5.16 -3.02
C ALA A 152 1.53 5.84 -3.97
N ARG A 153 2.19 5.06 -4.83
CA ARG A 153 3.06 5.52 -5.91
C ARG A 153 2.68 4.82 -7.20
N GLN A 154 2.11 5.56 -8.15
CA GLN A 154 1.62 5.01 -9.42
C GLN A 154 0.74 3.76 -9.24
N GLY A 155 -0.01 3.74 -8.14
CA GLY A 155 -0.78 2.60 -7.63
C GLY A 155 -1.98 3.11 -6.85
N THR A 156 -2.91 2.21 -6.54
CA THR A 156 -4.14 2.57 -5.82
C THR A 156 -4.20 1.93 -4.43
N VAL A 157 -4.56 2.71 -3.41
CA VAL A 157 -4.97 2.17 -2.12
C VAL A 157 -6.42 2.57 -1.84
N SER A 158 -7.29 1.58 -1.61
CA SER A 158 -8.66 1.79 -1.18
C SER A 158 -8.81 1.34 0.26
N PHE A 159 -9.22 2.24 1.14
CA PHE A 159 -9.48 1.95 2.55
C PHE A 159 -10.94 2.25 2.85
N ASN A 160 -11.70 1.22 3.24
CA ASN A 160 -13.13 1.33 3.48
C ASN A 160 -13.49 0.74 4.84
N GLN A 161 -13.95 1.57 5.77
CA GLN A 161 -14.31 1.19 7.14
C GLN A 161 -13.09 0.75 7.96
N GLY A 162 -12.91 1.35 9.13
CA GLY A 162 -11.75 1.11 10.01
C GLY A 162 -11.17 2.42 10.54
N GLU A 163 -10.18 2.29 11.42
CA GLU A 163 -9.52 3.43 12.07
C GLU A 163 -8.03 3.50 11.71
N ILE A 164 -7.51 4.71 11.57
CA ILE A 164 -6.09 4.95 11.29
C ILE A 164 -5.51 5.89 12.35
N TYR A 165 -4.43 5.46 13.00
CA TYR A 165 -3.70 6.24 13.99
C TYR A 165 -2.22 6.31 13.62
N THR A 166 -1.70 7.51 13.36
CA THR A 166 -0.24 7.71 13.26
C THR A 166 0.26 8.45 14.49
N THR A 167 1.27 7.89 15.14
CA THR A 167 1.86 8.44 16.39
C THR A 167 3.30 8.91 16.21
N GLY A 168 4.00 8.43 15.18
CA GLY A 168 5.38 8.81 14.92
C GLY A 168 5.54 10.28 14.49
N PRO A 169 6.70 10.90 14.72
CA PRO A 169 7.03 12.20 14.14
C PRO A 169 6.90 12.16 12.62
N ASP A 170 6.37 13.22 12.01
CA ASP A 170 6.16 13.36 10.56
C ASP A 170 5.34 12.24 9.86
N ALA A 171 4.78 11.29 10.62
CA ALA A 171 3.99 10.18 10.13
C ALA A 171 2.60 10.65 9.68
N ALA A 172 2.33 10.54 8.38
CA ALA A 172 1.06 10.95 7.78
C ALA A 172 0.01 9.81 7.70
N ILE A 173 -1.28 10.15 7.62
CA ILE A 173 -2.33 9.16 7.30
C ILE A 173 -2.12 8.60 5.90
N ALA A 174 -1.90 9.47 4.92
CA ALA A 174 -1.62 9.06 3.55
C ALA A 174 -0.52 9.91 2.94
N LYS A 175 0.45 9.25 2.29
CA LYS A 175 1.45 9.89 1.41
C LYS A 175 1.22 9.39 -0.02
N ILE A 176 0.83 10.31 -0.89
CA ILE A 176 0.48 10.04 -2.29
C ILE A 176 1.54 10.68 -3.17
N TYR A 177 2.20 9.85 -3.97
CA TYR A 177 3.37 10.23 -4.74
C TYR A 177 3.19 9.87 -6.21
N ASN A 178 3.64 10.72 -7.13
CA ASN A 178 3.79 10.42 -8.57
C ASN A 178 2.63 9.58 -9.12
N GLY A 179 1.43 10.13 -9.32
CA GLY A 179 0.35 9.34 -9.95
C GLY A 179 -0.37 8.35 -9.03
N GLY A 180 -0.10 8.37 -7.72
CA GLY A 180 -0.80 7.53 -6.75
C GLY A 180 -2.26 7.98 -6.53
N THR A 181 -3.11 7.02 -6.17
CA THR A 181 -4.50 7.30 -5.79
C THR A 181 -4.79 6.67 -4.44
N VAL A 182 -5.44 7.42 -3.54
CA VAL A 182 -5.95 6.90 -2.27
C VAL A 182 -7.44 7.23 -2.15
N THR A 183 -8.24 6.23 -1.80
CA THR A 183 -9.66 6.41 -1.48
C THR A 183 -9.89 6.08 0.00
N LEU A 184 -10.48 7.01 0.75
CA LEU A 184 -10.82 6.81 2.17
C LEU A 184 -12.34 6.89 2.37
N LYS A 185 -12.97 5.77 2.73
CA LYS A 185 -14.42 5.68 2.89
C LYS A 185 -14.80 5.18 4.28
N ASN A 186 -15.74 5.86 4.93
CA ASN A 186 -16.22 5.47 6.27
C ASN A 186 -15.07 5.32 7.30
N THR A 187 -14.04 6.16 7.20
CA THR A 187 -12.80 6.05 7.97
C THR A 187 -12.71 7.12 9.04
N SER A 188 -12.26 6.75 10.23
CA SER A 188 -11.75 7.69 11.24
C SER A 188 -10.24 7.69 11.18
N ALA A 189 -9.60 8.85 11.03
CA ALA A 189 -8.15 8.95 10.89
C ALA A 189 -7.59 10.09 11.73
N VAL A 190 -6.57 9.80 12.54
CA VAL A 190 -5.91 10.78 13.41
C VAL A 190 -4.41 10.70 13.23
N ALA A 191 -3.82 11.77 12.69
CA ALA A 191 -2.38 11.97 12.71
C ALA A 191 -2.01 12.84 13.92
N HIS A 192 -1.24 12.27 14.86
CA HIS A 192 -0.94 12.97 16.11
C HIS A 192 0.18 14.01 15.97
N GLN A 193 1.19 13.73 15.14
CA GLN A 193 2.36 14.60 14.99
C GLN A 193 2.67 14.95 13.53
N GLY A 194 2.25 14.12 12.57
CA GLY A 194 2.43 14.38 11.14
C GLY A 194 1.21 15.00 10.47
N ALA A 195 1.25 15.09 9.14
CA ALA A 195 0.15 15.60 8.34
C ALA A 195 -1.01 14.59 8.24
N GLY A 196 -2.22 15.07 7.95
CA GLY A 196 -3.30 14.19 7.52
C GLY A 196 -2.92 13.52 6.19
N ILE A 197 -2.85 14.30 5.12
CA ILE A 197 -2.53 13.81 3.78
C ILE A 197 -1.36 14.62 3.22
N VAL A 198 -0.40 13.94 2.60
CA VAL A 198 0.71 14.52 1.86
C VAL A 198 0.56 14.15 0.38
N LEU A 199 0.59 15.18 -0.48
CA LEU A 199 0.55 15.03 -1.94
C LEU A 199 1.86 15.56 -2.51
N GLU A 200 2.61 14.71 -3.17
CA GLU A 200 3.92 15.06 -3.73
C GLU A 200 4.07 14.47 -5.12
N SER A 201 4.80 15.18 -5.99
CA SER A 201 5.18 14.68 -7.31
C SER A 201 6.54 15.22 -7.70
N SER A 202 7.40 14.35 -8.19
CA SER A 202 8.68 14.67 -8.83
C SER A 202 8.62 14.53 -10.36
N ILE A 203 7.48 14.06 -10.91
CA ILE A 203 7.31 13.83 -12.34
C ILE A 203 6.22 14.76 -12.89
N ASN A 204 6.59 15.57 -13.88
CA ASN A 204 5.65 16.45 -14.57
C ASN A 204 4.56 15.64 -15.28
N GLY A 205 3.30 16.03 -15.08
CA GLY A 205 2.14 15.43 -15.75
C GLY A 205 1.57 14.18 -15.08
N GLN A 206 2.01 13.83 -13.87
CA GLN A 206 1.35 12.81 -13.05
C GLN A 206 0.43 13.45 -12.02
N GLU A 207 -0.81 12.99 -11.97
CA GLU A 207 -1.86 13.52 -11.08
C GLU A 207 -1.94 12.66 -9.81
N ALA A 208 -1.92 13.29 -8.64
CA ALA A 208 -2.19 12.62 -7.38
C ALA A 208 -3.64 12.88 -6.99
N THR A 209 -4.38 11.83 -6.63
CA THR A 209 -5.82 11.92 -6.37
C THR A 209 -6.18 11.38 -4.98
N VAL A 210 -7.08 12.11 -4.31
CA VAL A 210 -7.72 11.73 -3.05
C VAL A 210 -9.22 11.71 -3.28
N ASP A 211 -9.85 10.56 -3.07
CA ASP A 211 -11.30 10.34 -3.27
C ASP A 211 -12.02 9.88 -2.00
#